data_AF-A0A564G2W6-F1
#
_entry.id   AF-A0A564G2W6-F1
#
_cell.length_a   1.000
_cell.length_b   1.000
_cell.length_c   1.000
_cell.angle_alpha   90.00
_cell.angle_beta   90.00
_cell.angle_gamma   90.00
#
_symmetry.space_group_name_H-M   'P 1'
#
loop_
_entity.id
_entity.type
_entity.pdbx_description
1 polymer ?
#
loop_
_entity_poly.entity_id
_entity_poly.type
_entity_poly.pdbx_seq_one_letter_code
_entity_poly.pdbx_strand_id
1 'polypeptide(L)'
;MGSLPTGSDNVVPFRRPDPTREAVIARALGRGLGEEGVREGQIRRRGEQRSLMDAVYASGSLAVAAGDRETKLTASRLQVYGFLTVEEMDEAGGFRRLRPSESVRARADRPWRLSKPALGGIAVSIPAVDDFLFEPSGQRA
;
A
#
# COMPACT_ATOMS: atom_id res chain seq x y z
N MET A 1 2.73 59.01 -19.43
CA MET A 1 2.51 57.75 -20.17
C MET A 1 3.46 56.71 -19.57
N GLY A 2 3.01 55.99 -18.53
CA GLY A 2 3.80 54.95 -17.87
C GLY A 2 3.60 53.61 -18.58
N SER A 3 4.67 53.01 -19.07
CA SER A 3 4.65 51.68 -19.68
C SER A 3 4.63 50.62 -18.57
N LEU A 4 3.57 49.83 -18.49
CA LEU A 4 3.53 48.65 -17.62
C LEU A 4 4.32 47.52 -18.29
N PRO A 5 5.24 46.84 -17.60
CA PRO A 5 5.86 45.64 -18.14
C PRO A 5 4.79 44.55 -18.29
N THR A 6 4.53 44.17 -19.54
CA THR A 6 3.65 43.06 -19.91
C THR A 6 4.15 41.78 -19.27
N GLY A 7 3.29 41.17 -18.47
CA GLY A 7 3.57 39.97 -17.70
C GLY A 7 3.89 38.78 -18.59
N SER A 8 5.15 38.36 -18.53
CA SER A 8 5.60 37.00 -18.86
C SER A 8 6.92 36.66 -18.15
N ASP A 9 7.11 37.17 -16.92
CA ASP A 9 8.34 36.98 -16.14
C ASP A 9 8.15 36.03 -14.93
N ASN A 10 7.02 35.31 -14.88
CA ASN A 10 6.70 34.36 -13.80
C ASN A 10 6.89 32.89 -14.22
N VAL A 11 7.50 32.64 -15.38
CA VAL A 11 7.79 31.26 -15.83
C VAL A 11 9.15 30.89 -15.30
N VAL A 12 9.18 30.21 -14.15
CA VAL A 12 10.39 29.52 -13.69
C VAL A 12 10.60 28.32 -14.61
N PRO A 13 11.62 28.29 -15.48
CA PRO A 13 11.89 27.10 -16.27
C PRO A 13 12.19 25.94 -15.32
N PHE A 14 11.60 24.77 -15.56
CA PHE A 14 11.99 23.54 -14.88
C PHE A 14 13.47 23.28 -15.17
N ARG A 15 14.33 23.74 -14.27
CA ARG A 15 15.76 23.49 -14.32
C ARG A 15 15.92 21.99 -14.10
N ARG A 16 16.22 21.24 -15.17
CA ARG A 16 16.65 19.85 -15.01
C ARG A 16 17.90 19.88 -14.13
N PRO A 17 17.93 19.18 -12.98
CA PRO A 17 19.12 19.14 -12.17
C PRO A 17 20.26 18.58 -13.03
N ASP A 18 21.38 19.28 -13.01
CA ASP A 18 22.61 18.83 -13.64
C ASP A 18 23.01 17.50 -12.95
N PRO A 19 23.14 16.39 -13.68
CA PRO A 19 23.37 15.07 -13.08
C PRO A 19 24.64 15.04 -12.23
N THR A 20 25.61 15.90 -12.55
CA THR A 20 26.84 16.06 -11.76
C THR A 20 26.57 16.73 -10.41
N ARG A 21 25.65 17.71 -10.36
CA ARG A 21 25.26 18.40 -9.12
C ARG A 21 24.41 17.50 -8.22
N GLU A 22 23.55 16.67 -8.80
CA GLU A 22 22.73 15.70 -8.06
C GLU A 22 23.62 14.62 -7.41
N ALA A 23 24.61 14.11 -8.15
CA ALA A 23 25.60 13.17 -7.62
C ALA A 23 26.45 13.79 -6.48
N VAL A 24 26.84 15.06 -6.61
CA VAL A 24 27.60 15.78 -5.57
C VAL A 24 26.76 16.00 -4.31
N ILE A 25 25.48 16.38 -4.45
CA ILE A 25 24.56 16.57 -3.32
C ILE A 25 24.26 15.23 -2.64
N ALA A 26 24.03 14.16 -3.39
CA ALA A 26 23.82 12.82 -2.85
C ALA A 26 25.04 12.31 -2.08
N ARG A 27 26.25 12.60 -2.58
CA ARG A 27 27.52 12.27 -1.92
C ARG A 27 27.75 13.09 -0.65
N ALA A 28 27.39 14.37 -0.66
CA ALA A 28 27.50 15.26 0.50
C ALA A 28 26.48 14.93 1.61
N LEU A 29 25.29 14.44 1.25
CA LEU A 29 24.25 14.03 2.20
C LEU A 29 24.44 12.60 2.76
N GLY A 30 25.60 11.97 2.51
CA GLY A 30 25.88 10.60 2.95
C GLY A 30 24.93 9.55 2.35
N ARG A 31 24.16 9.92 1.31
CA ARG A 31 23.19 9.06 0.64
C ARG A 31 23.89 8.25 -0.45
N GLY A 32 24.97 7.59 -0.08
CA GLY A 32 25.81 6.74 -0.93
C GLY A 32 25.35 5.28 -0.92
N LEU A 33 24.05 5.01 -1.01
CA LEU A 33 23.61 3.66 -1.43
C LEU A 33 23.60 3.70 -2.95
N GLY A 34 24.67 3.20 -3.57
CA GLY A 34 24.76 3.08 -5.03
C GLY A 34 23.55 2.36 -5.61
N GLU A 35 23.27 2.58 -6.89
CA GLU A 35 22.12 1.97 -7.60
C GLU A 35 22.00 0.46 -7.38
N GLU A 36 23.11 -0.23 -7.12
CA GLU A 36 23.19 -1.65 -6.79
C GLU A 36 22.50 -2.00 -5.47
N GLY A 37 22.68 -1.21 -4.40
CA GLY A 37 22.00 -1.45 -3.11
C GLY A 37 20.49 -1.22 -3.18
N VAL A 38 20.05 -0.28 -4.04
CA VAL A 38 18.62 -0.04 -4.31
C VAL A 38 18.02 -1.23 -5.08
N ARG A 39 18.73 -1.74 -6.10
CA ARG A 39 18.30 -2.91 -6.87
C ARG A 39 18.22 -4.16 -6.00
N GLU A 40 19.21 -4.40 -5.14
CA GLU A 40 19.23 -5.56 -4.26
C GLU A 40 18.08 -5.53 -3.24
N GLY A 41 17.82 -4.36 -2.65
CA GLY A 41 16.66 -4.18 -1.76
C GLY A 41 15.32 -4.40 -2.47
N GLN A 42 15.20 -4.04 -3.75
CA GLN A 42 14.00 -4.34 -4.55
C GLN A 42 13.86 -5.82 -4.88
N ILE A 43 14.96 -6.52 -5.18
CA ILE A 43 14.97 -7.95 -5.47
C ILE A 43 14.52 -8.74 -4.24
N ARG A 44 15.06 -8.42 -3.05
CA ARG A 44 14.67 -9.05 -1.78
C ARG A 44 13.17 -8.88 -1.50
N ARG A 45 12.64 -7.66 -1.62
CA ARG A 45 11.20 -7.38 -1.46
C ARG A 45 10.32 -8.16 -2.44
N ARG A 46 10.74 -8.30 -3.70
CA ARG A 46 10.01 -9.12 -4.68
C ARG A 46 10.05 -10.60 -4.31
N GLY A 47 11.18 -11.08 -3.79
CA GLY A 47 11.33 -12.43 -3.26
C GLY A 47 10.40 -12.72 -2.08
N GLU A 48 10.37 -11.82 -1.09
CA GLU A 48 9.47 -11.89 0.06
C GLU A 48 8.00 -11.89 -0.35
N GLN A 49 7.62 -10.99 -1.27
CA GLN A 49 6.26 -10.94 -1.81
C GLN A 49 5.87 -12.27 -2.47
N ARG A 50 6.76 -12.83 -3.30
CA ARG A 50 6.50 -14.10 -3.99
C ARG A 50 6.42 -15.26 -3.00
N SER A 51 7.36 -15.36 -2.07
CA SER A 51 7.36 -16.39 -1.04
C SER A 51 6.09 -16.35 -0.19
N LEU A 52 5.61 -15.16 0.18
CA LEU A 52 4.37 -14.99 0.93
C LEU A 52 3.15 -15.44 0.12
N MET A 53 3.08 -15.09 -1.16
CA MET A 53 2.02 -15.60 -2.04
C MET A 53 2.08 -17.12 -2.16
N ASP A 54 3.25 -17.68 -2.46
CA ASP A 54 3.42 -19.13 -2.64
C ASP A 54 2.98 -19.88 -1.37
N ALA A 55 3.34 -19.38 -0.18
CA ALA A 55 2.89 -19.94 1.09
C ALA A 55 1.37 -19.94 1.23
N VAL A 56 0.70 -18.79 1.05
CA VAL A 56 -0.78 -18.71 1.17
C VAL A 56 -1.48 -19.53 0.08
N TYR A 57 -0.94 -19.55 -1.13
CA TYR A 57 -1.56 -20.28 -2.23
C TYR A 57 -1.39 -21.80 -2.11
N ALA A 58 -0.28 -22.26 -1.53
CA ALA A 58 -0.07 -23.66 -1.21
C ALA A 58 -0.90 -24.13 0.00
N SER A 59 -0.90 -23.37 1.09
CA SER A 59 -1.59 -23.77 2.34
C SER A 59 -3.08 -23.43 2.38
N GLY A 60 -3.54 -22.52 1.51
CA GLY A 60 -4.89 -21.95 1.52
C GLY A 60 -5.10 -20.84 2.55
N SER A 61 -4.39 -20.88 3.67
CA SER A 61 -4.33 -19.81 4.67
C SER A 61 -3.00 -19.77 5.43
N LEU A 62 -2.59 -18.60 5.90
CA LEU A 62 -1.35 -18.40 6.65
C LEU A 62 -1.60 -17.52 7.88
N ALA A 63 -1.19 -17.99 9.06
CA ALA A 63 -1.20 -17.17 10.27
C ALA A 63 0.05 -16.30 10.33
N VAL A 64 -0.12 -15.03 10.67
CA VAL A 64 0.95 -14.04 10.82
C VAL A 64 0.92 -13.52 12.24
N ALA A 65 2.07 -13.60 12.92
CA ALA A 65 2.20 -13.15 14.30
C ALA A 65 1.94 -11.64 14.42
N ALA A 66 1.51 -11.20 15.61
CA ALA A 66 1.25 -9.79 15.88
C ALA A 66 2.47 -8.91 15.54
N GLY A 67 3.64 -9.28 16.09
CA GLY A 67 4.89 -8.54 15.94
C GLY A 67 5.58 -8.64 14.58
N ASP A 68 5.09 -9.49 13.66
CA ASP A 68 5.69 -9.61 12.32
C ASP A 68 5.23 -8.47 11.39
N ARG A 69 5.83 -7.31 11.62
CA ARG A 69 5.47 -6.07 10.93
C ARG A 69 5.85 -6.11 9.44
N GLU A 70 6.91 -6.82 9.09
CA GLU A 70 7.40 -6.92 7.71
C GLU A 70 6.44 -7.75 6.86
N THR A 71 6.07 -8.94 7.32
CA THR A 71 5.07 -9.78 6.64
C THR A 71 3.73 -9.06 6.55
N LYS A 72 3.31 -8.35 7.60
CA LYS A 72 2.07 -7.55 7.58
C LYS A 72 2.11 -6.43 6.54
N LEU A 73 3.20 -5.68 6.44
CA LEU A 73 3.34 -4.63 5.41
C LEU A 73 3.27 -5.21 3.99
N THR A 74 3.92 -6.35 3.76
CA THR A 74 3.88 -7.04 2.47
C THR A 74 2.47 -7.58 2.18
N ALA A 75 1.81 -8.16 3.18
CA ALA A 75 0.42 -8.63 3.08
C ALA A 75 -0.57 -7.50 2.78
N SER A 76 -0.45 -6.35 3.45
CA SER A 76 -1.30 -5.17 3.19
C SER A 76 -1.15 -4.67 1.75
N ARG A 77 0.08 -4.64 1.20
CA ARG A 77 0.30 -4.29 -0.21
C ARG A 77 -0.33 -5.30 -1.15
N LEU A 78 -0.14 -6.59 -0.89
CA LEU A 78 -0.75 -7.66 -1.67
C LEU A 78 -2.28 -7.63 -1.63
N GLN A 79 -2.85 -7.22 -0.49
CA GLN A 79 -4.28 -7.00 -0.37
C GLN A 79 -4.77 -5.81 -1.21
N VAL A 80 -4.03 -4.69 -1.22
CA VAL A 80 -4.35 -3.53 -2.09
C VAL A 80 -4.33 -3.95 -3.57
N TYR A 81 -3.39 -4.81 -3.96
CA TYR A 81 -3.34 -5.38 -5.30
C TYR A 81 -4.43 -6.43 -5.59
N GLY A 82 -5.17 -6.88 -4.57
CA GLY A 82 -6.24 -7.86 -4.71
C GLY A 82 -5.78 -9.33 -4.73
N PHE A 83 -4.53 -9.61 -4.37
CA PHE A 83 -3.99 -10.98 -4.38
C PHE A 83 -4.25 -11.75 -3.09
N LEU A 84 -4.57 -11.08 -1.99
CA LEU A 84 -4.78 -11.69 -0.69
C LEU A 84 -5.96 -11.05 0.04
N THR A 85 -6.58 -11.81 0.93
CA THR A 85 -7.47 -11.30 1.97
C THR A 85 -6.75 -11.33 3.31
N VAL A 86 -6.92 -10.25 4.08
CA VAL A 86 -6.37 -10.12 5.44
C VAL A 86 -7.51 -10.13 6.43
N GLU A 87 -7.41 -10.99 7.43
CA GLU A 87 -8.32 -11.07 8.57
C GLU A 87 -7.51 -10.89 9.86
N GLU A 88 -8.00 -10.07 10.77
CA GLU A 88 -7.43 -9.91 12.11
C GLU A 88 -8.08 -10.89 13.07
N MET A 89 -7.28 -11.53 13.92
CA MET A 89 -7.77 -12.40 14.98
C MET A 89 -8.01 -11.58 16.25
N ASP A 90 -9.25 -11.59 16.73
CA ASP A 90 -9.65 -10.93 17.97
C ASP A 90 -9.22 -11.74 19.21
N GLU A 91 -9.26 -11.14 20.40
CA GLU A 91 -8.96 -11.80 21.68
C GLU A 91 -9.88 -12.98 21.96
N ALA A 92 -11.12 -12.92 21.48
CA ALA A 92 -12.11 -13.98 21.57
C ALA A 92 -11.89 -15.11 20.53
N GLY A 93 -10.83 -15.05 19.72
CA GLY A 93 -10.53 -16.04 18.67
C GLY A 93 -11.36 -15.89 17.39
N GLY A 94 -12.18 -14.84 17.29
CA GLY A 94 -12.92 -14.49 16.08
C GLY A 94 -12.00 -13.93 14.98
N PHE A 95 -12.43 -14.05 13.73
CA PHE A 95 -11.71 -13.47 12.58
C PHE A 95 -12.53 -12.33 11.97
N ARG A 96 -11.92 -11.14 11.91
CA ARG A 96 -12.51 -9.95 11.28
C ARG A 96 -11.74 -9.60 10.02
N ARG A 97 -12.41 -9.57 8.87
CA ARG A 97 -11.81 -9.12 7.61
C ARG A 97 -11.45 -7.64 7.69
N LEU A 98 -10.20 -7.31 7.38
CA LEU A 98 -9.72 -5.94 7.29
C LEU A 98 -9.89 -5.42 5.86
N ARG A 99 -10.31 -4.16 5.70
CA ARG A 99 -10.20 -3.46 4.43
C ARG A 99 -8.73 -3.11 4.13
N PRO A 100 -8.35 -2.82 2.88
CA PRO A 100 -7.00 -2.37 2.55
C PRO A 100 -6.55 -1.15 3.37
N SER A 101 -7.44 -0.18 3.58
CA SER A 101 -7.14 1.00 4.41
C SER A 101 -6.94 0.66 5.89
N GLU A 102 -7.65 -0.36 6.38
CA GLU A 102 -7.50 -0.84 7.76
C GLU A 102 -6.21 -1.64 7.90
N SER A 103 -5.88 -2.56 6.99
CA SER A 103 -4.66 -3.36 7.09
C SER A 103 -3.38 -2.52 7.01
N VAL A 104 -3.36 -1.43 6.23
CA VAL A 104 -2.22 -0.50 6.20
C VAL A 104 -2.05 0.25 7.53
N ARG A 105 -3.15 0.53 8.24
CA ARG A 105 -3.16 1.27 9.51
C ARG A 105 -3.18 0.38 10.75
N ALA A 106 -3.52 -0.90 10.57
CA ALA A 106 -3.79 -1.83 11.64
C ALA A 106 -2.54 -1.97 12.51
N ARG A 107 -2.75 -1.83 13.81
CA ARG A 107 -1.67 -1.88 14.77
C ARG A 107 -1.02 -3.26 14.73
N ALA A 108 0.29 -3.32 14.97
CA ALA A 108 1.04 -4.57 15.00
C ALA A 108 0.73 -5.43 16.25
N ASP A 109 -0.43 -5.25 16.88
CA ASP A 109 -0.71 -5.77 18.21
C ASP A 109 -1.52 -7.08 18.16
N ARG A 110 -2.22 -7.37 17.05
CA ARG A 110 -3.04 -8.57 16.87
C ARG A 110 -2.51 -9.51 15.79
N PRO A 111 -2.60 -10.84 15.95
CA PRO A 111 -2.29 -11.79 14.88
C PRO A 111 -3.22 -11.62 13.68
N TRP A 112 -2.71 -11.87 12.48
CA TRP A 112 -3.53 -11.89 11.26
C TRP A 112 -3.62 -13.31 10.69
N ARG A 113 -4.67 -13.55 9.92
CA ARG A 113 -4.79 -14.67 9.00
C ARG A 113 -4.87 -14.13 7.58
N LEU A 114 -4.01 -14.64 6.72
CA LEU A 114 -4.00 -14.38 5.29
C LEU A 114 -4.69 -15.53 4.58
N SER A 115 -5.50 -15.23 3.58
CA SER A 115 -6.20 -16.24 2.79
C SER A 115 -6.28 -15.83 1.32
N LYS A 116 -6.55 -16.80 0.46
CA LYS A 116 -6.83 -16.54 -0.97
C LYS A 116 -8.04 -15.62 -1.09
N PRO A 117 -8.03 -14.67 -2.03
CA PRO A 117 -9.22 -13.88 -2.33
C PRO A 117 -10.31 -14.84 -2.83
N ALA A 118 -11.50 -14.79 -2.23
CA ALA A 118 -12.63 -15.55 -2.73
C ALA A 118 -12.90 -15.10 -4.18
N LEU A 119 -12.87 -16.06 -5.10
CA LEU A 119 -13.14 -15.86 -6.53
C LEU A 119 -14.55 -15.25 -6.66
N GLY A 120 -14.64 -13.93 -6.89
CA GLY A 120 -15.92 -13.21 -6.99
C GLY A 120 -16.09 -12.00 -6.07
N GLY A 121 -15.06 -11.56 -5.34
CA GLY A 121 -15.23 -10.45 -4.40
C GLY A 121 -14.04 -9.51 -4.29
N ILE A 122 -14.06 -8.45 -5.11
CA ILE A 122 -13.86 -7.10 -4.55
C ILE A 122 -15.10 -6.82 -3.66
N ALA A 123 -15.31 -7.67 -2.66
CA ALA A 123 -16.37 -7.55 -1.69
C ALA A 123 -15.80 -6.62 -0.65
N VAL A 124 -15.90 -5.32 -0.95
CA VAL A 124 -16.05 -4.29 0.08
C VAL A 124 -17.28 -4.72 0.86
N SER A 125 -17.12 -5.55 1.90
CA SER A 125 -18.20 -5.82 2.83
C SER A 125 -18.54 -4.47 3.46
N ILE A 126 -19.59 -3.81 2.97
CA ILE A 126 -20.14 -2.63 3.63
C ILE A 126 -20.63 -3.15 4.99
N PRO A 127 -20.04 -2.77 6.13
CA PRO A 127 -20.61 -3.11 7.41
C PRO A 127 -22.03 -2.55 7.41
N ALA A 128 -22.99 -3.33 7.90
CA ALA A 128 -24.40 -2.97 7.93
C ALA A 128 -24.74 -1.71 8.75
N VAL A 129 -23.73 -0.94 9.19
CA VAL A 129 -23.87 0.28 9.98
C VAL A 129 -23.99 1.54 9.11
N ASP A 130 -23.63 1.51 7.83
CA ASP A 130 -23.74 2.68 6.95
C ASP A 130 -24.85 2.48 5.90
N ASP A 131 -26.11 2.51 6.34
CA ASP A 131 -27.34 2.47 5.52
C ASP A 131 -27.56 3.72 4.64
N PHE A 132 -26.61 4.66 4.59
CA PHE A 132 -26.88 6.01 4.04
C PHE A 132 -26.35 6.28 2.63
N LEU A 133 -25.59 5.36 2.01
CA LEU A 133 -24.82 5.71 0.80
C LEU A 133 -25.44 5.32 -0.54
N PHE A 134 -26.47 4.45 -0.57
CA PHE A 134 -27.10 4.01 -1.82
C PHE A 134 -28.61 3.81 -1.65
N GLU A 135 -29.35 4.87 -1.33
CA GLU A 135 -30.80 4.86 -1.61
C GLU A 135 -31.00 4.93 -3.15
N PRO A 136 -31.66 3.95 -3.79
CA PRO A 136 -32.10 4.10 -5.16
C PRO A 136 -33.22 5.14 -5.15
N SER A 137 -32.91 6.36 -5.57
CA SER A 137 -33.91 7.41 -5.79
C SER A 137 -34.97 6.84 -6.73
N GLY A 138 -36.19 6.70 -6.19
CA GLY A 138 -37.26 5.91 -6.78
C GLY A 138 -37.51 6.22 -8.26
N GLN A 139 -37.52 5.17 -9.07
CA GLN A 139 -38.24 5.19 -10.34
C GLN A 139 -39.66 4.71 -10.05
N ARG A 140 -40.54 5.70 -9.84
CA ARG A 140 -41.96 5.53 -9.59
C ARG A 140 -42.69 5.43 -10.94
N ALA A 141 -43.60 4.46 -11.00
CA ALA A 141 -44.71 4.26 -11.94
C ALA A 141 -44.36 3.89 -13.39
#